data_AF-E4U3A9-F1
#
_entry.id   AF-E4U3A9-F1
#
_cell.length_a   1.000
_cell.length_b   1.000
_cell.length_c   1.000
_cell.angle_alpha   90.00
_cell.angle_beta   90.00
_cell.angle_gamma   90.00
#
_symmetry.space_group_name_H-M   'P 1'
#
loop_
_entity.id
_entity.type
_entity.pdbx_description
1 polymer ?
#
loop_
_entity_poly.entity_id
_entity_poly.type
_entity_poly.pdbx_seq_one_letter_code
_entity_poly.pdbx_strand_id
1 'polypeptide(L)' 'MDSWVIAMMLGASIFLGGIALAAFLWGIKNGQFDDETKMMNQVQYDDERELNDAANQQRKQEAAKKEYRPE' A
#
# COMPACT_ATOMS: atom_id res chain seq x y z
N MET A 1 20.93 -36.55 -21.06
CA MET A 1 19.68 -35.96 -20.51
C MET A 1 18.68 -35.96 -21.64
N ASP A 2 17.47 -36.46 -21.41
CA ASP A 2 16.50 -36.66 -22.48
C ASP A 2 15.98 -35.32 -23.01
N SER A 3 15.92 -35.13 -24.32
CA SER A 3 15.44 -33.91 -24.97
C SER A 3 14.02 -33.55 -24.52
N TRP A 4 13.20 -34.56 -24.23
CA TRP A 4 11.86 -34.39 -23.68
C TRP A 4 11.88 -33.71 -22.30
N VAL A 5 12.84 -34.09 -21.44
CA VAL A 5 12.99 -33.49 -20.11
C VAL A 5 13.40 -32.03 -20.24
N ILE A 6 14.31 -31.70 -21.16
CA ILE A 6 14.72 -30.32 -21.42
C ILE A 6 13.54 -29.48 -21.92
N ALA A 7 12.73 -30.02 -22.84
CA ALA A 7 11.54 -29.34 -23.35
C ALA A 7 10.51 -29.06 -22.25
N MET A 8 10.27 -30.02 -21.34
CA MET A 8 9.37 -29.85 -20.20
C MET A 8 9.89 -28.79 -19.21
N MET A 9 11.20 -28.76 -18.94
CA MET A 9 11.81 -27.76 -18.06
C MET A 9 11.71 -26.34 -18.65
N LEU A 10 11.95 -26.19 -19.95
CA LEU A 10 11.80 -24.91 -20.66
C LEU A 10 10.34 -24.47 -20.74
N GLY A 11 9.43 -25.40 -21.03
CA GLY A 11 8.00 -25.11 -21.07
C GLY A 11 7.48 -24.64 -19.71
N ALA A 12 7.85 -25.33 -18.63
CA ALA A 12 7.46 -24.97 -17.28
C ALA A 12 8.02 -23.60 -16.85
N SER A 13 9.27 -23.28 -17.18
CA SER A 13 9.89 -22.00 -16.81
C SER A 13 9.29 -20.82 -17.57
N ILE A 14 9.05 -20.96 -18.87
CA ILE A 14 8.39 -19.93 -19.68
C ILE A 14 6.94 -19.74 -19.23
N PHE A 15 6.23 -20.83 -18.90
CA PHE A 15 4.85 -20.76 -18.42
C PHE A 15 4.75 -20.03 -17.07
N LEU A 16 5.59 -20.40 -16.09
CA LEU A 16 5.66 -19.70 -14.79
C LEU A 16 6.05 -18.23 -14.96
N GLY A 17 7.06 -17.95 -15.80
CA GLY A 17 7.46 -16.58 -16.11
C GLY A 17 6.34 -15.77 -16.76
N GLY A 18 5.58 -16.38 -17.67
CA GLY A 18 4.43 -15.76 -18.32
C GLY A 18 3.28 -15.45 -17.36
N ILE A 19 2.96 -16.35 -16.43
CA ILE A 19 1.97 -16.10 -15.38
C ILE A 19 2.43 -14.97 -14.47
N ALA A 20 3.70 -14.99 -14.02
CA ALA A 20 4.24 -13.95 -13.17
C ALA A 20 4.20 -12.57 -13.86
N LEU A 21 4.56 -12.51 -15.15
CA LEU A 21 4.50 -11.29 -15.94
C LEU A 21 3.05 -10.80 -16.12
N ALA A 22 2.11 -11.69 -16.41
CA ALA A 22 0.70 -11.35 -16.54
C ALA A 22 0.11 -10.80 -15.23
N ALA A 23 0.44 -11.44 -14.10
CA ALA A 23 0.04 -10.97 -12.77
C ALA A 23 0.66 -9.61 -12.44
N PHE A 24 1.93 -9.39 -12.78
CA PHE A 24 2.61 -8.11 -12.59
C PHE A 24 1.97 -6.98 -13.40
N LEU A 25 1.70 -7.21 -14.69
CA LEU A 25 1.04 -6.23 -15.55
C LEU A 25 -0.41 -5.95 -15.09
N TRP A 26 -1.12 -6.97 -14.62
CA TRP A 26 -2.43 -6.79 -14.01
C TRP A 26 -2.35 -5.94 -12.73
N GLY A 27 -1.36 -6.18 -11.86
CA GLY A 27 -1.11 -5.40 -10.65
C GLY A 27 -0.83 -3.92 -10.94
N ILE A 28 -0.05 -3.62 -11.98
CA ILE A 28 0.16 -2.23 -12.46
C ILE A 28 -1.17 -1.62 -12.90
N LYS A 29 -1.93 -2.32 -13.75
CA LYS A 29 -3.23 -1.82 -14.25
C LYS A 29 -4.26 -1.61 -13.12
N ASN A 30 -4.24 -2.45 -12.10
CA ASN A 30 -5.14 -2.36 -10.94
C ASN A 30 -4.68 -1.35 -9.89
N GLY A 31 -3.54 -0.68 -10.07
CA GLY A 31 -3.04 0.31 -9.11
C GLY A 31 -2.51 -0.31 -7.82
N GLN A 32 -2.07 -1.58 -7.84
CA GLN A 32 -1.51 -2.24 -6.64
C GLN A 32 -0.22 -1.57 -6.13
N PHE A 33 0.40 -0.73 -6.94
CA PHE A 33 1.59 0.06 -6.61
C PHE A 33 1.29 1.53 -6.26
N ASP A 34 0.00 1.93 -6.28
CA ASP A 34 -0.40 3.31 -6.05
C ASP A 34 -0.43 3.68 -4.55
N ASP A 35 -0.19 2.73 -3.64
CA ASP A 35 -0.09 3.01 -2.20
C ASP A 35 1.21 3.77 -1.83
N GLU A 36 2.24 3.76 -2.68
CA GLU A 36 3.46 4.56 -2.47
C GLU A 36 3.21 6.07 -2.65
N THR A 37 2.33 6.46 -3.60
CA THR A 37 1.98 7.88 -3.80
C THR A 37 1.22 8.44 -2.60
N LYS A 38 0.47 7.59 -1.88
CA LYS A 38 -0.27 7.98 -0.68
C LYS A 38 0.64 8.36 0.49
N MET A 39 1.76 7.66 0.69
CA MET A 39 2.74 8.00 1.73
C MET A 39 3.55 9.25 1.36
N MET A 40 3.89 9.41 0.08
CA MET A 40 4.64 10.57 -0.39
C MET A 40 3.78 11.84 -0.39
N ASN A 41 2.48 11.72 -0.70
CA ASN A 41 1.53 12.83 -0.55
C ASN A 41 1.34 13.26 0.90
N GLN A 42 1.35 12.31 1.85
CA GLN A 42 1.24 12.65 3.28
C GLN A 42 2.42 13.49 3.77
N VAL A 43 3.63 13.24 3.25
CA VAL A 43 4.82 14.02 3.61
C VAL A 43 4.88 15.37 2.85
N GLN A 44 4.35 15.42 1.63
CA GLN A 44 4.46 16.60 0.77
C GLN A 44 3.30 17.61 0.95
N TYR A 45 2.14 17.16 1.45
CA TYR A 45 0.92 17.96 1.63
C TYR A 45 0.42 18.00 3.08
N ASP A 46 1.33 18.02 4.07
CA ASP A 46 1.02 18.50 5.42
C ASP A 46 0.66 20.01 5.34
N ASP A 47 -0.56 20.29 4.88
CA ASP A 47 -1.12 21.62 4.72
C ASP A 47 -1.55 22.15 6.10
N GLU A 48 -1.48 23.46 6.37
CA GLU A 48 -1.76 24.04 7.70
C GLU A 48 -3.13 23.63 8.29
N ARG A 49 -4.07 23.28 7.40
CA ARG A 49 -5.42 22.81 7.75
C ARG A 49 -5.42 21.48 8.48
N GLU A 50 -4.57 20.52 8.06
CA GLU A 50 -4.50 19.19 8.68
C GLU A 50 -3.84 19.26 10.06
N LEU A 51 -2.82 20.12 10.20
CA LEU A 51 -2.22 20.49 11.49
C LEU A 51 -3.26 21.11 12.46
N ASN A 52 -4.12 22.01 11.96
CA ASN A 52 -5.15 22.65 12.76
C ASN A 52 -6.27 21.68 13.18
N ASP A 53 -6.65 20.76 12.29
CA ASP A 53 -7.64 19.73 12.59
C ASP A 53 -7.11 18.71 13.62
N ALA A 54 -5.85 18.28 13.49
CA ALA A 54 -5.19 17.44 14.48
C ALA A 54 -5.10 18.13 15.85
N ALA A 55 -4.73 19.41 15.89
CA ALA A 55 -4.69 20.21 17.12
C ALA A 55 -6.08 20.35 17.76
N ASN A 56 -7.12 20.58 16.96
CA ASN A 56 -8.50 20.65 17.45
C ASN A 56 -9.00 19.30 17.98
N GLN A 57 -8.63 18.18 17.35
CA GLN A 57 -8.95 16.85 17.84
C GLN A 57 -8.26 16.55 19.18
N GLN A 58 -7.00 16.94 19.35
CA GLN A 58 -6.30 16.80 20.63
C GLN A 58 -6.96 17.64 21.73
N ARG A 59 -7.30 18.90 21.44
CA ARG A 59 -8.01 19.78 22.39
C ARG A 59 -9.37 19.22 22.80
N LYS A 60 -10.13 18.65 21.85
CA LYS A 60 -11.42 17.99 22.14
C LYS A 60 -11.25 16.77 23.04
N GLN A 61 -10.22 15.95 22.81
CA GLN A 61 -9.92 14.79 23.65
C GLN A 61 -9.48 15.21 25.06
N GLU A 62 -8.64 16.23 25.20
CA GLU A 62 -8.24 16.76 26.50
C GLU A 62 -9.41 17.38 27.28
N ALA A 63 -10.30 18.09 26.59
CA ALA A 63 -11.52 18.64 27.19
C ALA A 63 -12.45 17.51 27.68
N ALA A 64 -12.71 16.50 26.85
CA ALA A 64 -13.52 15.34 27.22
C ALA A 64 -12.90 14.55 28.39
N LYS A 65 -11.56 14.47 28.47
CA LYS A 65 -10.84 13.77 29.55
C LYS A 65 -10.83 14.57 30.86
N LYS A 66 -10.86 15.91 30.79
CA LYS A 66 -11.04 16.79 31.96
C LYS A 66 -12.48 16.75 32.47
N GLU A 67 -13.44 16.65 31.57
CA GLU A 67 -14.87 16.54 31.89
C GLU A 67 -15.21 15.16 32.47
N TYR A 68 -14.56 14.09 31.97
CA TYR A 68 -14.67 12.73 32.51
C TYR A 68 -13.73 12.50 33.71
N ARG A 69 -13.66 13.43 34.66
CA ARG A 69 -12.95 13.17 35.93
C ARG A 69 -13.98 12.71 36.97
N PRO A 70 -14.21 11.39 37.16
CA PRO A 70 -15.05 10.92 38.25
C PRO A 70 -14.38 11.28 39.57
N GLU A 71 -15.11 12.00 40.40
CA GLU A 71 -14.78 12.28 41.81
C GLU A 71 -14.64 11.01 42.66
#